data_AF-A0A3D1TUX3-F1
#
_entry.id   AF-A0A3D1TUX3-F1
#
_cell.length_a   1.000
_cell.length_b   1.000
_cell.length_c   1.000
_cell.angle_alpha   90.00
_cell.angle_beta   90.00
_cell.angle_gamma   90.00
#
_symmetry.space_group_name_H-M   'P 1'
#
loop_
_entity.id
_entity.type
_entity.pdbx_description
1 polymer ?
#
loop_
_entity_poly.entity_id
_entity_poly.type
_entity_poly.pdbx_seq_one_letter_code
_entity_poly.pdbx_strand_id
1 'polypeptide(L)'
;MVEGEAALGIPADASVVLPGELIVPDGAAGVVAFAHGSGSSRLSPRNRRVASALRARGMATLLFDLLTEPEAENRANVFDIRLLAGRLEAA
;
A
#
# COMPACT_ATOMS: atom_id res chain seq x y z
N MET A 1 -5.54 22.49 9.45
CA MET A 1 -4.87 21.61 8.48
C MET A 1 -5.36 20.21 8.80
N VAL A 2 -6.32 19.69 8.04
CA VAL A 2 -6.91 18.37 8.31
C VAL A 2 -6.26 17.42 7.31
N GLU A 3 -5.38 16.56 7.77
CA GLU A 3 -4.88 15.45 6.94
C GLU A 3 -6.08 14.56 6.58
N GLY A 4 -6.30 14.31 5.29
CA GLY A 4 -7.27 13.31 4.87
C GLY A 4 -6.68 11.92 5.04
N GLU A 5 -7.14 11.15 6.01
CA GLU A 5 -6.86 9.72 6.15
C GLU A 5 -8.05 8.92 5.62
N ALA A 6 -7.81 8.10 4.60
CA ALA A 6 -8.82 7.22 4.04
C ALA A 6 -8.30 5.78 4.01
N ALA A 7 -9.00 4.88 4.71
CA ALA A 7 -8.95 3.47 4.38
C ALA A 7 -9.66 3.27 3.03
N LEU A 8 -9.01 2.59 2.09
CA LEU A 8 -9.56 2.33 0.76
C LEU A 8 -9.37 0.88 0.33
N GLY A 9 -10.23 0.46 -0.60
CA GLY A 9 -10.04 -0.77 -1.37
C GLY A 9 -9.45 -0.43 -2.74
N ILE A 10 -8.40 -1.13 -3.14
CA ILE A 10 -7.74 -0.98 -4.44
C ILE A 10 -8.17 -2.16 -5.32
N PRO A 11 -8.98 -1.94 -6.38
CA PRO A 11 -9.35 -3.00 -7.30
C PRO A 11 -8.11 -3.47 -8.05
N ALA A 12 -7.74 -4.74 -7.88
CA ALA A 12 -6.56 -5.31 -8.52
C ALA A 12 -6.90 -6.27 -9.67
N ASP A 13 -8.10 -6.84 -9.67
CA ASP A 13 -8.72 -7.53 -10.81
C ASP A 13 -10.26 -7.51 -10.65
N ALA A 14 -10.98 -8.28 -11.46
CA ALA A 14 -12.44 -8.32 -11.45
C ALA A 14 -13.06 -8.76 -10.10
N SER A 15 -12.30 -9.46 -9.26
CA SER A 15 -12.76 -10.06 -8.00
C SER A 15 -11.92 -9.70 -6.78
N VAL A 16 -10.71 -9.16 -6.98
CA VAL A 16 -9.76 -8.87 -5.90
C VAL A 16 -9.72 -7.38 -5.61
N VAL A 17 -9.91 -7.05 -4.34
CA VAL A 17 -9.76 -5.71 -3.77
C VAL A 17 -8.75 -5.77 -2.65
N LEU A 18 -7.68 -4.98 -2.76
CA LEU A 18 -6.59 -4.93 -1.79
C LEU A 18 -6.84 -3.82 -0.76
N PRO A 19 -6.62 -4.08 0.53
CA PRO A 19 -6.76 -3.05 1.56
C PRO A 19 -5.60 -2.06 1.50
N GLY A 20 -5.91 -0.77 1.53
CA GLY A 20 -4.95 0.33 1.52
C GLY A 20 -5.30 1.46 2.48
N GLU A 21 -4.30 2.29 2.78
CA GLU A 21 -4.38 3.52 3.54
C GLU A 21 -3.70 4.61 2.71
N LEU A 22 -4.49 5.58 2.24
CA LEU A 22 -4.00 6.77 1.56
C LEU A 22 -4.09 7.95 2.51
N ILE A 23 -2.97 8.64 2.69
CA ILE A 23 -2.93 9.90 3.42
C ILE A 23 -2.37 10.97 2.49
N VAL A 24 -3.14 12.05 2.31
CA VAL A 24 -2.82 13.17 1.42
C VAL A 24 -2.69 14.45 2.23
N PRO A 25 -1.47 14.95 2.48
CA PRO A 25 -1.26 16.27 3.04
C PRO A 25 -1.75 17.37 2.09
N ASP A 26 -2.17 18.51 2.64
CA ASP A 26 -2.54 19.69 1.85
C ASP A 26 -1.37 20.13 0.96
N GLY A 27 -1.62 20.29 -0.33
CA GLY A 27 -0.60 20.70 -1.31
C GLY A 27 0.44 19.63 -1.63
N ALA A 28 0.12 18.34 -1.41
CA ALA A 28 1.03 17.24 -1.74
C ALA A 28 1.51 17.31 -3.21
N ALA A 29 2.83 17.22 -3.42
CA ALA A 29 3.46 17.33 -4.74
C ALA A 29 3.39 16.04 -5.57
N GLY A 30 3.05 14.91 -4.93
CA GLY A 30 2.94 13.60 -5.56
C GLY A 30 2.61 12.52 -4.53
N VAL A 31 2.47 11.29 -5.00
CA VAL A 31 2.15 10.11 -4.18
C VAL A 31 3.31 9.12 -4.20
N VAL A 32 3.63 8.55 -3.04
CA VAL A 32 4.56 7.42 -2.92
C VAL A 32 3.77 6.18 -2.50
N ALA A 33 3.71 5.19 -3.39
CA ALA A 33 3.15 3.88 -3.10
C ALA A 33 4.21 2.93 -2.52
N PHE A 34 3.85 2.20 -1.45
CA PHE A 34 4.75 1.29 -0.76
C PHE A 34 4.48 -0.16 -1.15
N ALA A 35 5.41 -0.77 -1.88
CA ALA A 35 5.49 -2.23 -1.98
C ALA A 35 6.19 -2.79 -0.72
N HIS A 36 5.45 -3.56 0.10
CA HIS A 36 6.05 -4.20 1.27
C HIS A 36 6.80 -5.49 0.89
N GLY A 37 7.77 -5.90 1.71
CA GLY A 37 8.48 -7.17 1.51
C GLY A 37 7.63 -8.40 1.85
N SER A 38 8.08 -9.58 1.42
CA SER A 38 7.41 -10.86 1.69
C SER A 38 7.17 -11.08 3.19
N GLY A 39 5.95 -11.47 3.56
CA GLY A 39 5.53 -11.67 4.95
C GLY A 39 5.31 -10.39 5.76
N SER A 40 5.41 -9.21 5.13
CA SER A 40 5.01 -7.93 5.72
C SER A 40 3.62 -7.52 5.20
N SER A 41 3.18 -6.31 5.56
CA SER A 41 1.89 -5.74 5.16
C SER A 41 1.96 -4.20 5.21
N ARG A 42 0.86 -3.53 4.85
CA ARG A 42 0.64 -2.09 5.04
C ARG A 42 0.81 -1.63 6.48
N LEU A 43 0.72 -2.56 7.45
CA LEU A 43 0.88 -2.29 8.87
C LEU A 43 2.35 -2.31 9.33
N SER A 44 3.30 -2.54 8.42
CA SER A 44 4.73 -2.55 8.73
C SER A 44 5.18 -1.27 9.47
N PRO A 45 5.66 -1.37 10.72
CA PRO A 45 6.09 -0.19 11.49
C PRO A 45 7.21 0.59 10.79
N ARG A 46 8.10 -0.12 10.09
CA ARG A 46 9.19 0.47 9.30
C ARG A 46 8.64 1.32 8.16
N ASN A 47 7.72 0.79 7.35
CA ASN A 47 7.17 1.53 6.22
C ASN A 47 6.28 2.68 6.69
N ARG A 48 5.48 2.51 7.76
CA ARG A 48 4.72 3.61 8.38
C ARG A 48 5.62 4.74 8.86
N ARG A 49 6.81 4.43 9.40
CA ARG A 49 7.79 5.45 9.80
C ARG A 49 8.34 6.24 8.60
N VAL A 50 8.70 5.54 7.52
CA VAL A 50 9.15 6.20 6.27
C VAL A 50 8.05 7.06 5.69
N ALA A 51 6.82 6.53 5.62
CA ALA A 51 5.66 7.25 5.12
C ALA A 51 5.39 8.54 5.90
N SER A 52 5.42 8.48 7.24
CA SER A 52 5.30 9.67 8.09
C SER A 52 6.38 10.72 7.77
N ALA A 53 7.63 10.31 7.53
CA ALA A 53 8.70 11.23 7.16
C ALA A 53 8.51 11.85 5.77
N LEU A 54 7.95 11.10 4.81
CA LEU A 54 7.61 11.61 3.47
C LEU A 54 6.44 12.61 3.52
N ARG A 55 5.40 12.31 4.31
CA ARG A 55 4.27 13.22 4.52
C ARG A 55 4.68 14.55 5.14
N ALA A 56 5.56 14.51 6.13
CA ALA A 56 6.14 15.71 6.73
C ALA A 56 6.93 16.59 5.73
N ARG A 57 7.26 16.05 4.55
CA ARG A 57 7.96 16.74 3.46
C ARG A 57 7.05 17.02 2.25
N GLY A 58 5.73 16.92 2.41
CA GLY A 58 4.75 17.28 1.38
C GLY A 58 4.49 16.21 0.32
N MET A 59 4.71 14.93 0.65
CA MET A 59 4.35 13.80 -0.22
C MET A 59 3.14 13.06 0.35
N ALA A 60 2.16 12.73 -0.50
CA ALA A 60 1.12 11.76 -0.14
C ALA A 60 1.72 10.35 -0.09
N THR A 61 1.12 9.47 0.71
CA THR A 61 1.62 8.10 0.87
C THR A 61 0.48 7.09 0.78
N LEU A 62 0.66 6.06 -0.03
CA LEU A 62 -0.24 4.91 -0.15
C LEU A 62 0.45 3.67 0.44
N LEU A 63 -0.10 3.13 1.53
CA LEU A 63 0.34 1.88 2.12
C LEU A 63 -0.77 0.86 1.92
N PHE A 64 -0.48 -0.22 1.20
CA PHE A 64 -1.47 -1.23 0.88
C PHE A 64 -0.86 -2.63 0.93
N ASP A 65 -1.72 -3.65 1.03
CA ASP A 65 -1.29 -5.03 0.96
C ASP A 65 -1.24 -5.49 -0.50
N LEU A 66 -0.19 -6.21 -0.88
CA LEU A 66 -0.06 -6.73 -2.24
C LEU A 66 -0.88 -8.01 -2.47
N LEU A 67 -1.37 -8.62 -1.39
CA LEU A 67 -2.20 -9.81 -1.38
C LEU A 67 -3.35 -9.60 -0.42
N THR A 68 -4.49 -10.22 -0.71
CA THR A 68 -5.55 -10.41 0.28
C THR A 68 -5.09 -11.37 1.39
N GLU A 69 -5.78 -11.35 2.53
CA GLU A 69 -5.48 -12.27 3.64
C GLU A 69 -5.54 -13.75 3.21
N PRO A 70 -6.56 -14.23 2.47
CA PRO A 70 -6.58 -15.61 1.96
C PRO A 70 -5.44 -15.92 0.99
N GLU A 71 -5.07 -14.99 0.11
CA GLU A 71 -3.94 -15.20 -0.81
C GLU A 71 -2.60 -15.31 -0.07
N ALA A 72 -2.44 -14.59 1.05
CA ALA A 72 -1.22 -14.59 1.85
C ALA A 72 -1.02 -15.88 2.66
N GLU A 73 -2.08 -16.66 2.92
CA GLU A 73 -2.00 -17.98 3.55
C GLU A 73 -1.20 -18.97 2.68
N ASN A 74 -1.29 -18.83 1.35
CA ASN A 74 -0.46 -19.58 0.43
C ASN A 74 0.95 -18.97 0.35
N ARG A 75 1.92 -19.63 0.99
CA ARG A 75 3.33 -19.21 1.02
C ARG A 75 3.98 -19.12 -0.36
N ALA A 76 3.44 -19.74 -1.41
CA ALA A 76 3.96 -19.54 -2.76
C ALA A 76 3.70 -18.13 -3.29
N ASN A 77 2.56 -17.53 -2.94
CA ASN A 77 2.12 -16.24 -3.46
C ASN A 77 3.01 -15.08 -2.98
N VAL A 78 3.55 -15.17 -1.75
CA VAL A 78 4.46 -14.12 -1.23
C VAL A 78 5.83 -14.07 -1.94
N PHE A 79 6.11 -15.05 -2.80
CA PHE A 79 7.29 -15.11 -3.67
C PHE A 79 6.93 -15.07 -5.16
N ASP A 80 5.65 -15.00 -5.52
CA ASP A 80 5.21 -14.88 -6.90
C ASP A 80 5.38 -13.44 -7.38
N ILE A 81 6.55 -13.16 -7.97
CA ILE A 81 6.90 -11.81 -8.45
C ILE A 81 5.94 -11.32 -9.52
N ARG A 82 5.37 -12.19 -10.37
CA ARG A 82 4.44 -11.76 -11.42
C ARG A 82 3.12 -11.31 -10.82
N LEU A 83 2.59 -12.10 -9.89
CA LEU A 83 1.40 -11.73 -9.14
C LEU A 83 1.62 -10.40 -8.41
N LEU A 84 2.68 -10.29 -7.61
CA LEU A 84 2.96 -9.10 -6.81
C LEU A 84 3.21 -7.85 -7.67
N ALA A 85 3.87 -7.98 -8.83
CA ALA A 85 4.07 -6.88 -9.75
C ALA A 85 2.74 -6.38 -10.34
N GLY A 86 1.86 -7.29 -10.78
CA GLY A 86 0.54 -6.90 -11.29
C GLY A 86 -0.32 -6.21 -10.22
N ARG A 87 -0.19 -6.62 -8.96
CA ARG A 87 -0.86 -5.99 -7.81
C ARG A 87 -0.35 -4.57 -7.55
N LEU A 88 0.94 -4.34 -7.78
CA LEU A 88 1.55 -3.01 -7.68
C LEU A 88 1.15 -2.10 -8.85
N GLU A 89 1.04 -2.64 -10.07
CA GLU A 89 0.61 -1.87 -11.25
C GLU A 89 -0.84 -1.39 -11.16
N ALA A 90 -1.69 -2.12 -10.42
CA ALA A 90 -3.09 -1.76 -10.22
C ALA A 90 -3.33 -0.65 -9.17
N ALA A 91 -2.29 -0.30 -8.39
CA ALA A 91 -2.36 0.68 -7.30
C ALA A 91 -1.91 2.08 -7.76
#